data_AF-A0A9P8SZV4-F1
#
_entry.id   AF-A0A9P8SZV4-F1
#
_cell.length_a   1.000
_cell.length_b   1.000
_cell.length_c   1.000
_cell.angle_alpha   90.00
_cell.angle_beta   90.00
_cell.angle_gamma   90.00
#
_symmetry.space_group_name_H-M   'P 1'
#
loop_
_entity.id
_entity.type
_entity.pdbx_description
1 polymer ?
#
loop_
_entity_poly.entity_id
_entity_poly.type
_entity_poly.pdbx_seq_one_letter_code
_entity_poly.pdbx_strand_id
1 'polypeptide(L)'
;MSVKREREDEIDTVEQPGPSNPNLFQLPTYYPLNKKFKSELRQLHPTKTMETLIKETDNTLMETLFKYIDANLEQEVEKLVENKLDLEEYESTKRKKYKEDTVLEQGKRVLIKLGQTRRRQTAYLTAFRKARTEILERNESELQLDDFEHYAQMTTVPSQIHDLYKETLSANSKEFKSAGDRMAKADELELNKKLFVSINPTEPIPFNDQEDDDEIEIGGGKVNLTCPISRLIMKNPIRNNVCGHTYDKASLANYRSTECPECGRTFSKTDLVEDTLMKIRLAGYKRDEKLQELQKSAADDDIDKL
;
A
#
# COMPACT_ATOMS: atom_id res chain seq x y z
N MET A 1 61.36 30.93 36.22
CA MET A 1 61.64 31.08 34.78
C MET A 1 60.51 30.43 34.01
N SER A 2 59.95 31.17 33.05
CA SER A 2 59.08 30.73 31.93
C SER A 2 57.76 30.03 32.31
N VAL A 3 56.65 30.73 32.49
CA VAL A 3 55.75 31.38 31.50
C VAL A 3 54.96 30.38 30.63
N LYS A 4 53.66 30.29 31.00
CA LYS A 4 52.43 29.93 30.28
C LYS A 4 52.47 29.77 28.75
N ARG A 5 51.62 28.87 28.24
CA ARG A 5 50.56 29.21 27.28
C ARG A 5 49.54 28.08 27.14
N GLU A 6 48.39 28.29 27.77
CA GLU A 6 47.10 27.74 27.37
C GLU A 6 46.78 28.28 25.97
N ARG A 7 46.40 27.41 25.03
CA ARG A 7 45.75 27.83 23.77
C ARG A 7 44.25 27.77 24.01
N GLU A 8 43.68 28.93 24.25
CA GLU A 8 42.28 29.21 23.97
C GLU A 8 42.14 29.21 22.43
N ASP A 9 41.32 28.31 21.91
CA ASP A 9 40.89 28.39 20.51
C ASP A 9 39.96 29.59 20.38
N GLU A 10 40.43 30.59 19.64
CA GLU A 10 39.70 31.79 19.25
C GLU A 10 38.39 31.40 18.56
N ILE A 11 37.29 31.80 19.17
CA ILE A 11 35.99 31.87 18.52
C ILE A 11 36.15 32.92 17.41
N ASP A 12 36.20 32.46 16.16
CA ASP A 12 36.08 33.30 14.97
C ASP A 12 34.79 34.10 15.12
N THR A 13 34.96 35.37 15.47
CA THR A 13 33.92 36.38 15.41
C THR A 13 33.65 36.60 13.94
N VAL A 14 32.52 36.07 13.48
CA VAL A 14 31.97 36.35 12.15
C VAL A 14 31.86 37.86 12.02
N GLU A 15 32.80 38.46 11.29
CA GLU A 15 32.76 39.86 10.91
C GLU A 15 31.41 40.14 10.27
N GLN A 16 30.70 41.14 10.81
CA GLN A 16 29.50 41.66 10.16
C GLN A 16 29.87 42.16 8.77
N PRO A 17 29.06 41.87 7.73
CA PRO A 17 29.37 42.33 6.38
C PRO A 17 29.35 43.86 6.36
N GLY A 18 30.53 44.45 6.10
CA GLY A 18 30.67 45.90 5.88
C GLY A 18 29.83 46.38 4.69
N PRO A 19 29.62 47.70 4.56
CA PRO A 19 28.80 48.29 3.51
C PRO A 19 29.34 47.86 2.13
N SER A 20 28.48 47.20 1.37
CA SER A 20 28.76 46.68 0.04
C SER A 20 29.25 47.79 -0.89
N ASN A 21 30.43 47.60 -1.47
CA ASN A 21 30.97 48.44 -2.54
C ASN A 21 29.92 48.59 -3.67
N PRO A 22 29.54 49.82 -4.08
CA PRO A 22 28.48 50.03 -5.07
C PRO A 22 28.90 49.70 -6.52
N ASN A 23 30.13 49.20 -6.72
CA ASN A 23 30.70 48.86 -8.03
C ASN A 23 31.10 47.37 -8.17
N LEU A 24 30.65 46.49 -7.27
CA LEU A 24 30.76 45.04 -7.54
C LEU A 24 29.66 44.63 -8.53
N PHE A 25 30.06 43.92 -9.60
CA PHE A 25 29.15 43.24 -10.51
C PHE A 25 28.13 42.42 -9.69
N GLN A 26 26.87 42.88 -9.64
CA GLN A 26 25.80 42.13 -9.01
C GLN A 26 25.35 41.04 -9.98
N LEU A 27 25.61 39.79 -9.61
CA LEU A 27 25.14 38.64 -10.37
C LEU A 27 23.62 38.49 -10.20
N PRO A 28 22.88 38.11 -11.26
CA PRO A 28 21.49 37.71 -11.14
C PRO A 28 21.31 36.61 -10.10
N THR A 29 20.21 36.70 -9.35
CA THR A 29 19.79 35.66 -8.39
C THR A 29 19.05 34.51 -9.07
N TYR A 30 18.66 34.70 -10.34
CA TYR A 30 17.98 33.72 -11.18
C TYR A 30 18.61 33.62 -12.55
N TYR A 31 18.69 32.39 -13.04
CA TYR A 31 19.23 32.05 -14.35
C TYR A 31 18.18 31.23 -15.10
N PRO A 32 17.60 31.73 -16.20
CA PRO A 32 16.66 30.96 -17.00
C PRO A 32 17.37 29.74 -17.61
N LEU A 33 16.66 28.62 -17.73
CA LEU A 33 17.23 27.43 -18.38
C LEU A 33 17.39 27.67 -19.88
N ASN A 34 18.60 27.49 -20.40
CA ASN A 34 18.85 27.50 -21.84
C ASN A 34 18.18 26.30 -22.54
N LYS A 35 18.07 26.37 -23.88
CA LYS A 35 17.45 25.32 -24.70
C LYS A 35 18.08 23.94 -24.51
N LYS A 36 19.40 23.87 -24.30
CA LYS A 36 20.13 22.62 -24.04
C LYS A 36 19.64 21.97 -22.75
N PHE A 37 19.64 22.70 -21.64
CA PHE A 37 19.17 22.19 -20.35
C PHE A 37 17.66 21.93 -20.32
N LYS A 38 16.85 22.71 -21.06
CA LYS A 38 15.42 22.38 -21.27
C LYS A 38 15.25 21.06 -22.04
N SER A 39 16.14 20.73 -22.97
CA SER A 39 16.15 19.44 -23.67
C SER A 39 16.56 18.30 -22.74
N GLU A 40 17.64 18.46 -21.98
CA GLU A 40 18.09 17.48 -20.99
C GLU A 40 17.01 17.21 -19.94
N LEU A 41 16.37 18.26 -19.41
CA LEU A 41 15.28 18.15 -18.45
C LEU A 41 14.07 17.38 -19.00
N ARG A 42 13.75 17.53 -20.28
CA ARG A 42 12.68 16.75 -20.95
C ARG A 42 12.99 15.26 -20.96
N GLN A 43 14.26 14.92 -21.16
CA GLN A 43 14.75 13.53 -21.22
C GLN A 43 14.92 12.89 -19.84
N LEU A 44 14.97 13.69 -18.77
CA LEU A 44 15.01 13.17 -17.40
C LEU A 44 13.69 12.47 -17.06
N HIS A 45 13.77 11.15 -16.93
CA HIS A 45 12.70 10.29 -16.46
C HIS A 45 13.16 9.59 -15.17
N PRO A 46 12.49 9.85 -14.04
CA PRO A 46 12.70 9.04 -12.85
C PRO A 46 12.45 7.57 -13.17
N THR A 47 13.38 6.70 -12.79
CA THR A 47 13.33 5.27 -13.12
C THR A 47 12.08 4.59 -12.57
N LYS A 48 11.31 3.94 -13.44
CA LYS A 48 10.17 3.08 -13.05
C LYS A 48 10.58 1.85 -12.23
N THR A 49 11.87 1.51 -12.25
CA THR A 49 12.46 0.31 -11.61
C THR A 49 12.06 0.14 -10.15
N MET A 50 12.01 1.24 -9.38
CA MET A 50 11.70 1.18 -7.96
C MET A 50 10.21 0.84 -7.68
N GLU A 51 9.29 1.30 -8.53
CA GLU A 51 7.86 0.96 -8.38
C GLU A 51 7.63 -0.55 -8.62
N THR A 52 8.26 -1.08 -9.66
CA THR A 52 8.23 -2.52 -9.98
C THR A 52 8.83 -3.34 -8.83
N LEU A 53 10.00 -2.94 -8.32
CA LEU A 53 10.66 -3.64 -7.21
C LEU A 53 9.81 -3.66 -5.94
N ILE A 54 9.19 -2.53 -5.58
CA ILE A 54 8.29 -2.46 -4.43
C ILE A 54 7.11 -3.42 -4.62
N LYS A 55 6.49 -3.43 -5.80
CA LYS A 55 5.36 -4.32 -6.10
C LYS A 55 5.76 -5.80 -6.06
N GLU A 56 6.90 -6.16 -6.63
CA GLU A 56 7.42 -7.53 -6.58
C GLU A 56 7.73 -7.98 -5.15
N THR A 57 8.33 -7.09 -4.35
CA THR A 57 8.65 -7.36 -2.94
C THR A 57 7.37 -7.51 -2.12
N ASP A 58 6.37 -6.64 -2.33
CA ASP A 58 5.06 -6.71 -1.68
C ASP A 58 4.36 -8.04 -1.96
N ASN A 59 4.28 -8.43 -3.23
CA ASN A 59 3.69 -9.71 -3.65
C ASN A 59 4.44 -10.91 -3.05
N THR A 60 5.77 -10.92 -3.14
CA THR A 60 6.61 -12.02 -2.64
C THR A 60 6.47 -12.18 -1.12
N LEU A 61 6.44 -11.07 -0.39
CA LEU A 61 6.27 -11.10 1.06
C LEU A 61 4.88 -11.60 1.44
N MET A 62 3.82 -11.15 0.76
CA MET A 62 2.46 -11.65 0.97
C MET A 62 2.35 -13.15 0.71
N GLU A 63 2.89 -13.64 -0.41
CA GLU A 63 2.92 -15.07 -0.72
C GLU A 63 3.70 -15.87 0.33
N THR A 64 4.79 -15.32 0.84
CA THR A 64 5.60 -15.97 1.89
C THR A 64 4.82 -16.06 3.20
N LEU A 65 4.08 -15.01 3.58
CA LEU A 65 3.23 -15.04 4.76
C LEU A 65 2.09 -16.04 4.62
N PHE A 66 1.45 -16.15 3.43
CA PHE A 66 0.43 -17.16 3.21
C PHE A 66 0.99 -18.58 3.28
N LYS A 67 2.14 -18.84 2.64
CA LYS A 67 2.82 -20.16 2.75
C LYS A 67 3.19 -20.48 4.19
N TYR A 68 3.63 -19.49 4.96
CA TYR A 68 3.89 -19.66 6.39
C TYR A 68 2.62 -20.05 7.14
N ILE A 69 1.51 -19.33 6.93
CA ILE A 69 0.23 -19.63 7.57
C ILE A 69 -0.22 -21.05 7.21
N ASP A 70 -0.20 -21.39 5.92
CA ASP A 70 -0.63 -22.69 5.43
C ASP A 70 0.21 -23.82 6.03
N ALA A 71 1.53 -23.73 5.98
CA ALA A 71 2.41 -24.78 6.53
C ALA A 71 2.22 -24.98 8.05
N ASN A 72 2.00 -23.89 8.81
CA ASN A 72 1.76 -24.03 10.24
C ASN A 72 0.39 -24.63 10.53
N LEU A 73 -0.66 -24.18 9.84
CA LEU A 73 -2.00 -24.69 10.09
C LEU A 73 -2.15 -26.14 9.62
N GLU A 74 -1.52 -26.53 8.51
CA GLU A 74 -1.44 -27.94 8.08
C GLU A 74 -0.81 -28.81 9.16
N GLN A 75 0.27 -28.35 9.81
CA GLN A 75 0.91 -29.08 10.90
C GLN A 75 -0.01 -29.23 12.12
N GLU A 76 -0.78 -28.20 12.49
CA GLU A 76 -1.75 -28.30 13.60
C GLU A 76 -2.92 -29.23 13.26
N VAL A 77 -3.39 -29.22 12.00
CA VAL A 77 -4.41 -30.16 11.51
C VAL A 77 -3.90 -31.60 11.57
N GLU A 78 -2.63 -31.85 11.22
CA GLU A 78 -2.04 -33.18 11.35
C GLU A 78 -2.01 -33.66 12.80
N LYS A 79 -1.66 -32.78 13.76
CA LYS A 79 -1.72 -33.14 15.19
C LYS A 79 -3.13 -33.48 15.65
N LEU A 80 -4.14 -32.76 15.15
CA LEU A 80 -5.55 -33.03 15.45
C LEU A 80 -5.99 -34.39 14.88
N VAL A 81 -5.64 -34.69 13.63
CA VAL A 81 -5.90 -36.01 13.01
C VAL A 81 -5.22 -37.14 13.79
N GLU A 82 -4.03 -36.89 14.34
CA GLU A 82 -3.29 -37.84 15.18
C GLU A 82 -3.79 -37.92 16.64
N ASN A 83 -4.87 -37.21 16.99
CA ASN A 83 -5.41 -37.08 18.35
C ASN A 83 -4.38 -36.56 19.38
N LYS A 84 -3.40 -35.77 18.93
CA LYS A 84 -2.39 -35.11 19.79
C LYS A 84 -2.81 -33.71 20.24
N LEU A 85 -3.90 -33.20 19.68
CA LEU A 85 -4.50 -31.89 19.91
C LEU A 85 -6.00 -32.10 19.83
N ASP A 86 -6.79 -31.45 20.68
CA ASP A 86 -8.24 -31.44 20.52
C ASP A 86 -8.73 -30.24 19.69
N LEU A 87 -10.02 -30.24 19.33
CA LEU A 87 -10.60 -29.20 18.48
C LEU A 87 -10.63 -27.83 19.17
N GLU A 88 -10.79 -27.78 20.49
CA GLU A 88 -10.82 -26.53 21.27
C GLU A 88 -9.42 -25.91 21.33
N GLU A 89 -8.39 -26.72 21.56
CA GLU A 89 -6.99 -26.35 21.53
C GLU A 89 -6.55 -25.89 20.12
N TYR A 90 -7.04 -26.55 19.06
CA TYR A 90 -6.82 -26.12 17.68
C TYR A 90 -7.38 -24.72 17.41
N GLU A 91 -8.66 -24.49 17.76
CA GLU A 91 -9.30 -23.19 17.57
C GLU A 91 -8.64 -22.09 18.43
N SER A 92 -8.22 -22.43 19.65
CA SER A 92 -7.44 -21.51 20.51
C SER A 92 -6.10 -21.14 19.89
N THR A 93 -5.36 -22.11 19.36
CA THR A 93 -4.07 -21.91 18.68
C THR A 93 -4.24 -21.02 17.44
N LYS A 94 -5.27 -21.29 16.65
CA LYS A 94 -5.62 -20.50 15.46
C LYS A 94 -5.92 -19.03 15.80
N ARG A 95 -6.70 -18.78 16.87
CA ARG A 95 -7.01 -17.42 17.37
C ARG A 95 -5.76 -16.69 17.84
N LYS A 96 -4.91 -17.36 18.62
CA LYS A 96 -3.63 -16.79 19.08
C LYS A 96 -2.72 -16.45 17.90
N LYS A 97 -2.69 -17.28 16.86
CA LYS A 97 -1.85 -17.04 15.69
C LYS A 97 -2.16 -15.72 14.99
N TYR A 98 -3.43 -15.35 14.84
CA TYR A 98 -3.78 -14.07 14.22
C TYR A 98 -3.33 -12.85 15.05
N LYS A 99 -3.37 -12.96 16.39
CA LYS A 99 -3.14 -11.84 17.32
C LYS A 99 -1.70 -11.72 17.83
N GLU A 100 -1.01 -12.84 18.02
CA GLU A 100 0.23 -12.92 18.80
C GLU A 100 1.41 -13.51 18.01
N ASP A 101 1.21 -13.97 16.78
CA ASP A 101 2.28 -14.58 15.98
C ASP A 101 3.33 -13.55 15.57
N THR A 102 4.54 -13.74 16.10
CA THR A 102 5.65 -12.80 15.90
C THR A 102 6.09 -12.68 14.44
N VAL A 103 5.97 -13.74 13.63
CA VAL A 103 6.34 -13.73 12.21
C VAL A 103 5.31 -12.93 11.42
N LEU A 104 4.01 -13.12 11.70
CA LEU A 104 2.95 -12.34 11.08
C LEU A 104 3.04 -10.86 11.45
N GLU A 105 3.29 -10.55 12.72
CA GLU A 105 3.47 -9.16 13.17
C GLU A 105 4.68 -8.48 12.52
N GLN A 106 5.81 -9.19 12.37
CA GLN A 106 6.96 -8.67 11.64
C GLN A 106 6.64 -8.46 10.15
N GLY A 107 5.96 -9.43 9.52
CA GLY A 107 5.50 -9.34 8.14
C GLY A 107 4.61 -8.14 7.89
N LYS A 108 3.61 -7.93 8.75
CA LYS A 108 2.71 -6.75 8.72
C LYS A 108 3.50 -5.45 8.79
N ARG A 109 4.42 -5.32 9.75
CA ARG A 109 5.26 -4.11 9.89
C ARG A 109 6.09 -3.82 8.64
N VAL A 110 6.62 -4.86 8.00
CA VAL A 110 7.40 -4.70 6.77
C VAL A 110 6.50 -4.24 5.63
N LEU A 111 5.33 -4.86 5.43
CA LEU A 111 4.36 -4.46 4.40
C LEU A 111 3.86 -3.02 4.58
N ILE A 112 3.56 -2.61 5.83
CA ILE A 112 3.18 -1.23 6.14
C ILE A 112 4.30 -0.25 5.75
N LYS A 113 5.55 -0.57 6.08
CA LYS A 113 6.72 0.24 5.68
C LYS A 113 6.93 0.27 4.16
N LEU A 114 6.68 -0.82 3.44
CA LEU A 114 6.70 -0.83 1.98
C LEU A 114 5.63 0.09 1.41
N GLY A 115 4.40 0.03 1.96
CA GLY A 115 3.31 0.94 1.59
C GLY A 115 3.66 2.41 1.82
N GLN A 116 4.30 2.73 2.94
CA GLN A 116 4.81 4.08 3.21
C GLN A 116 5.87 4.52 2.20
N THR A 117 6.82 3.63 1.87
CA THR A 117 7.86 3.89 0.86
C THR A 117 7.25 4.13 -0.52
N ARG A 118 6.26 3.31 -0.92
CA ARG A 118 5.48 3.48 -2.16
C ARG A 118 4.83 4.86 -2.23
N ARG A 119 4.14 5.28 -1.16
CA ARG A 119 3.48 6.59 -1.09
C ARG A 119 4.48 7.74 -1.19
N ARG A 120 5.61 7.66 -0.49
CA ARG A 120 6.68 8.66 -0.57
C ARG A 120 7.24 8.75 -1.99
N GLN A 121 7.52 7.62 -2.63
CA GLN A 121 7.97 7.58 -4.02
C GLN A 121 6.97 8.26 -4.95
N THR A 122 5.69 7.94 -4.84
CA THR A 122 4.63 8.60 -5.64
C THR A 122 4.60 10.10 -5.42
N ALA A 123 4.76 10.56 -4.18
CA ALA A 123 4.82 11.99 -3.86
C ALA A 123 6.03 12.68 -4.52
N TYR A 124 7.22 12.06 -4.46
CA TYR A 124 8.43 12.57 -5.12
C TYR A 124 8.26 12.64 -6.65
N LEU A 125 7.74 11.57 -7.25
CA LEU A 125 7.51 11.52 -8.70
C LEU A 125 6.50 12.56 -9.16
N THR A 126 5.43 12.75 -8.38
CA THR A 126 4.41 13.76 -8.67
C THR A 126 4.96 15.17 -8.54
N ALA A 127 5.72 15.46 -7.48
CA ALA A 127 6.38 16.76 -7.29
C ALA A 127 7.38 17.05 -8.42
N PHE A 128 8.20 16.06 -8.80
CA PHE A 128 9.15 16.19 -9.90
C PHE A 128 8.44 16.48 -11.23
N ARG A 129 7.37 15.75 -11.55
CA ARG A 129 6.59 15.97 -12.79
C ARG A 129 5.98 17.37 -12.82
N LYS A 130 5.37 17.81 -11.73
CA LYS A 130 4.78 19.16 -11.61
C LYS A 130 5.85 20.24 -11.81
N ALA A 131 6.94 20.19 -11.06
CA ALA A 131 8.03 21.16 -11.16
C ALA A 131 8.66 21.18 -12.57
N ARG A 132 8.83 20.00 -13.17
CA ARG A 132 9.34 19.87 -14.54
C ARG A 132 8.41 20.51 -15.57
N THR A 133 7.11 20.24 -15.50
CA THR A 133 6.13 20.80 -16.43
C THR A 133 6.12 22.32 -16.35
N GLU A 134 6.05 22.88 -15.13
CA GLU A 134 6.04 24.33 -14.94
C GLU A 134 7.28 24.99 -15.55
N ILE A 135 8.49 24.48 -15.25
CA ILE A 135 9.75 25.04 -15.78
C ILE A 135 9.80 24.99 -17.31
N LEU A 136 9.26 23.93 -17.93
CA LEU A 136 9.26 23.78 -19.38
C LEU A 136 8.24 24.70 -20.08
N GLU A 137 7.17 25.07 -19.38
CA GLU A 137 6.12 25.97 -19.88
C GLU A 137 6.49 27.45 -19.73
N ARG A 138 7.52 27.80 -18.94
CA ARG A 138 8.01 29.18 -18.80
C ARG A 138 8.55 29.72 -20.13
N ASN A 139 7.95 30.82 -20.58
CA ASN A 139 8.38 31.58 -21.75
C ASN A 139 9.38 32.67 -21.35
N GLU A 140 10.65 32.30 -21.27
CA GLU A 140 11.76 33.15 -20.82
C GLU A 140 12.84 33.21 -21.91
N SER A 141 13.43 34.39 -22.10
CA SER A 141 14.60 34.58 -22.96
C SER A 141 15.82 33.85 -22.41
N GLU A 142 16.73 33.42 -23.30
CA GLU A 142 18.01 32.89 -22.84
C GLU A 142 18.88 34.03 -22.32
N LEU A 143 19.59 33.83 -21.21
CA LEU A 143 20.47 34.85 -20.66
C LEU A 143 21.61 35.19 -21.64
N GLN A 144 21.49 36.33 -22.32
CA GLN A 144 22.57 36.98 -23.06
C GLN A 144 23.08 38.22 -22.30
N LEU A 145 24.15 38.85 -22.78
CA LEU A 145 24.68 40.09 -22.20
C LEU A 145 23.61 41.19 -22.14
N ASP A 146 22.75 41.26 -23.16
CA ASP A 146 21.67 42.25 -23.26
C ASP A 146 20.54 42.01 -22.25
N ASP A 147 20.33 40.76 -21.83
CA ASP A 147 19.31 40.37 -20.85
C ASP A 147 19.84 40.40 -19.41
N PHE A 148 21.15 40.56 -19.22
CA PHE A 148 21.79 40.44 -17.91
C PHE A 148 21.26 41.45 -16.90
N GLU A 149 21.09 42.71 -17.32
CA GLU A 149 20.57 43.78 -16.46
C GLU A 149 19.11 43.52 -16.06
N HIS A 150 18.31 42.97 -16.97
CA HIS A 150 16.92 42.58 -16.70
C HIS A 150 16.83 41.54 -15.58
N TYR A 151 17.64 40.47 -15.66
CA TYR A 151 17.65 39.42 -14.64
C TYR A 151 18.32 39.86 -13.33
N ALA A 152 19.28 40.78 -13.38
CA ALA A 152 19.94 41.33 -12.19
C ALA A 152 19.02 42.27 -11.39
N GLN A 153 18.16 43.04 -12.06
CA GLN A 153 17.25 44.02 -11.43
C GLN A 153 15.85 43.45 -11.13
N MET A 154 15.62 42.16 -11.38
CA MET A 154 14.31 41.54 -11.25
C MET A 154 13.87 41.50 -9.78
N THR A 155 12.78 42.20 -9.46
CA THR A 155 12.24 42.29 -8.08
C THR A 155 11.45 41.05 -7.67
N THR A 156 10.79 40.40 -8.64
CA THR A 156 10.06 39.15 -8.44
C THR A 156 10.75 38.02 -9.17
N VAL A 157 11.41 37.14 -8.41
CA VAL A 157 12.21 36.05 -8.96
C VAL A 157 11.41 34.76 -9.05
N PRO A 158 11.26 34.14 -10.24
CA PRO A 158 10.66 32.82 -10.36
C PRO A 158 11.47 31.77 -9.59
N SER A 159 10.79 30.81 -8.95
CA SER A 159 11.46 29.73 -8.22
C SER A 159 12.34 28.91 -9.17
N GLN A 160 13.58 28.61 -8.77
CA GLN A 160 14.43 27.67 -9.51
C GLN A 160 13.86 26.25 -9.42
N ILE A 161 14.27 25.36 -10.34
CA ILE A 161 13.73 23.99 -10.42
C ILE A 161 13.81 23.23 -9.09
N HIS A 162 14.90 23.39 -8.36
CA HIS A 162 15.13 22.73 -7.07
C HIS A 162 14.21 23.29 -5.97
N ASP A 163 14.04 24.61 -5.93
CA ASP A 163 13.19 25.27 -4.93
C ASP A 163 11.72 24.99 -5.23
N LEU A 164 11.32 25.06 -6.50
CA LEU A 164 9.99 24.67 -6.94
C LEU A 164 9.68 23.20 -6.61
N TYR A 165 10.65 22.31 -6.80
CA TYR A 165 10.50 20.91 -6.40
C TYR A 165 10.32 20.77 -4.88
N LYS A 166 11.12 21.47 -4.07
CA LYS A 166 11.01 21.47 -2.61
C LYS A 166 9.67 22.04 -2.13
N GLU A 167 9.25 23.16 -2.70
CA GLU A 167 7.97 23.82 -2.45
C GLU A 167 6.82 22.88 -2.78
N THR A 168 6.81 22.32 -4.00
CA THR A 168 5.78 21.36 -4.43
C THR A 168 5.76 20.12 -3.55
N LEU A 169 6.92 19.59 -3.18
CA LEU A 169 7.01 18.45 -2.28
C LEU A 169 6.49 18.79 -0.88
N SER A 170 6.79 20.00 -0.36
CA SER A 170 6.32 20.46 0.94
C SER A 170 4.81 20.75 0.95
N ALA A 171 4.28 21.32 -0.13
CA ALA A 171 2.85 21.56 -0.32
C ALA A 171 2.11 20.22 -0.42
N ASN A 172 2.63 19.30 -1.24
CA ASN A 172 2.17 17.92 -1.30
C ASN A 172 2.23 17.30 0.11
N SER A 173 3.30 17.47 0.90
CA SER A 173 3.36 16.88 2.24
C SER A 173 2.24 17.34 3.18
N LYS A 174 1.65 18.52 2.98
CA LYS A 174 0.51 19.02 3.78
C LYS A 174 -0.82 18.46 3.28
N GLU A 175 -1.06 18.45 1.97
CA GLU A 175 -2.26 17.88 1.35
C GLU A 175 -2.32 16.35 1.45
N PHE A 176 -1.17 15.68 1.35
CA PHE A 176 -1.03 14.23 1.43
C PHE A 176 -1.04 13.69 2.86
N LYS A 177 -0.99 14.52 3.91
CA LYS A 177 -1.13 14.00 5.28
C LYS A 177 -2.52 13.39 5.49
N SER A 178 -3.59 14.14 5.28
CA SER A 178 -4.95 13.63 5.50
C SER A 178 -5.37 12.56 4.48
N ALA A 179 -5.05 12.74 3.20
CA ALA A 179 -5.34 11.75 2.16
C ALA A 179 -4.44 10.50 2.27
N GLY A 180 -3.17 10.70 2.57
CA GLY A 180 -2.20 9.62 2.74
C GLY A 180 -2.45 8.79 3.99
N ASP A 181 -2.94 9.40 5.08
CA ASP A 181 -3.34 8.68 6.29
C ASP A 181 -4.58 7.80 6.02
N ARG A 182 -5.56 8.31 5.28
CA ARG A 182 -6.73 7.50 4.84
C ARG A 182 -6.31 6.33 3.96
N MET A 183 -5.43 6.57 2.99
CA MET A 183 -4.90 5.51 2.13
C MET A 183 -4.04 4.51 2.93
N ALA A 184 -3.29 4.97 3.92
CA ALA A 184 -2.50 4.10 4.80
C ALA A 184 -3.41 3.18 5.62
N LYS A 185 -4.47 3.74 6.25
CA LYS A 185 -5.48 2.97 6.95
C LYS A 185 -6.17 1.96 6.02
N ALA A 186 -6.51 2.35 4.80
CA ALA A 186 -7.12 1.45 3.82
C ALA A 186 -6.19 0.30 3.40
N ASP A 187 -4.91 0.59 3.12
CA ASP A 187 -3.89 -0.42 2.79
C ASP A 187 -3.71 -1.42 3.95
N GLU A 188 -3.66 -0.92 5.19
CA GLU A 188 -3.52 -1.73 6.41
C GLU A 188 -4.76 -2.59 6.68
N LEU A 189 -5.95 -2.01 6.49
CA LEU A 189 -7.21 -2.72 6.60
C LEU A 189 -7.30 -3.85 5.56
N GLU A 190 -6.93 -3.58 4.31
CA GLU A 190 -6.90 -4.61 3.26
C GLU A 190 -5.93 -5.74 3.60
N LEU A 191 -4.76 -5.42 4.14
CA LEU A 191 -3.78 -6.41 4.61
C LEU A 191 -4.37 -7.27 5.74
N ASN A 192 -4.97 -6.65 6.75
CA ASN A 192 -5.59 -7.36 7.86
C ASN A 192 -6.74 -8.26 7.39
N LYS A 193 -7.56 -7.79 6.43
CA LYS A 193 -8.61 -8.62 5.79
C LYS A 193 -8.01 -9.87 5.16
N LYS A 194 -6.94 -9.71 4.36
CA LYS A 194 -6.27 -10.82 3.67
C LYS A 194 -5.68 -11.85 4.64
N LEU A 195 -4.98 -11.39 5.69
CA LEU A 195 -4.41 -12.27 6.70
C LEU A 195 -5.50 -12.98 7.51
N PHE A 196 -6.54 -12.26 7.92
CA PHE A 196 -7.66 -12.84 8.66
C PHE A 196 -8.33 -13.96 7.88
N VAL A 197 -8.69 -13.74 6.61
CA VAL A 197 -9.40 -14.76 5.81
C VAL A 197 -8.52 -15.94 5.41
N SER A 198 -7.19 -15.78 5.39
CA SER A 198 -6.27 -16.90 5.18
C SER A 198 -6.24 -17.88 6.37
N ILE A 199 -6.46 -17.36 7.58
CA ILE A 199 -6.54 -18.16 8.81
C ILE A 199 -7.98 -18.64 9.01
N ASN A 200 -8.98 -17.77 8.80
CA ASN A 200 -10.40 -18.00 9.05
C ASN A 200 -11.23 -17.93 7.75
N PRO A 201 -11.14 -18.95 6.87
CA PRO A 201 -11.72 -18.89 5.53
C PRO A 201 -13.25 -18.84 5.51
N THR A 202 -13.92 -19.34 6.55
CA THR A 202 -15.39 -19.35 6.65
C THR A 202 -15.97 -18.29 7.58
N GLU A 203 -15.14 -17.56 8.32
CA GLU A 203 -15.65 -16.56 9.27
C GLU A 203 -15.87 -15.20 8.59
N PRO A 204 -16.92 -14.46 8.95
CA PRO A 204 -17.09 -13.09 8.50
C PRO A 204 -15.93 -12.23 9.01
N ILE A 205 -15.58 -11.20 8.25
CA ILE A 205 -14.52 -10.29 8.64
C ILE A 205 -15.05 -9.45 9.82
N PRO A 206 -14.36 -9.42 10.97
CA PRO A 206 -14.84 -8.84 12.21
C PRO A 206 -14.58 -7.32 12.32
N PHE A 207 -14.06 -6.72 11.25
CA PHE A 207 -13.73 -5.28 11.18
C PHE A 207 -14.16 -4.74 9.82
N ASN A 208 -14.78 -3.56 9.83
CA ASN A 208 -15.32 -2.90 8.65
C ASN A 208 -14.59 -1.58 8.37
N ASP A 209 -14.94 -0.91 7.27
CA ASP A 209 -14.30 0.34 6.86
C ASP A 209 -14.72 1.55 7.73
N GLN A 210 -15.58 1.36 8.74
CA GLN A 210 -16.26 2.41 9.51
C GLN A 210 -15.92 2.46 11.01
N GLU A 211 -15.17 1.48 11.55
CA GLU A 211 -14.87 1.41 12.99
C GLU A 211 -13.36 1.51 13.25
N ASP A 212 -12.98 2.53 14.03
CA ASP A 212 -11.64 2.66 14.61
C ASP A 212 -11.52 1.73 15.84
N ASP A 213 -10.38 1.05 15.90
CA ASP A 213 -9.72 0.36 17.02
C ASP A 213 -10.34 -0.90 17.68
N ASP A 214 -9.56 -1.97 17.51
CA ASP A 214 -9.13 -2.96 18.51
C ASP A 214 -10.09 -4.02 19.07
N GLU A 215 -11.40 -3.95 18.83
CA GLU A 215 -12.32 -5.06 19.14
C GLU A 215 -12.75 -5.81 17.89
N ILE A 216 -12.13 -6.97 17.67
CA ILE A 216 -12.61 -8.01 16.76
C ILE A 216 -13.96 -8.51 17.30
N GLU A 217 -15.05 -7.86 16.91
CA GLU A 217 -16.38 -8.42 17.09
C GLU A 217 -16.57 -9.55 16.08
N ILE A 218 -16.54 -10.79 16.57
CA ILE A 218 -16.85 -11.96 15.74
C ILE A 218 -18.34 -11.90 15.42
N GLY A 219 -18.68 -11.29 14.29
CA GLY A 219 -20.03 -11.37 13.75
C GLY A 219 -20.46 -12.84 13.64
N GLY A 220 -21.64 -13.17 14.17
CA GLY A 220 -22.17 -14.52 14.05
C GLY A 220 -22.40 -14.91 12.60
N GLY A 221 -22.06 -16.14 12.22
CA GLY A 221 -22.37 -16.73 10.90
C GLY A 221 -21.17 -17.34 10.17
N LYS A 222 -21.44 -17.99 9.03
CA LYS A 222 -20.42 -18.50 8.10
C LYS A 222 -20.57 -17.83 6.74
N VAL A 223 -19.45 -17.48 6.12
CA VAL A 223 -19.41 -16.96 4.74
C VAL A 223 -19.66 -18.10 3.76
N ASN A 224 -20.57 -17.87 2.81
CA ASN A 224 -20.86 -18.85 1.77
C ASN A 224 -19.77 -18.86 0.69
N LEU A 225 -19.14 -20.01 0.48
CA LEU A 225 -18.10 -20.23 -0.54
C LEU A 225 -18.64 -20.84 -1.84
N THR A 226 -19.95 -21.12 -1.89
CA THR A 226 -20.62 -21.67 -3.07
C THR A 226 -21.10 -20.55 -3.99
N CYS A 227 -20.99 -20.77 -5.29
CA CYS A 227 -21.49 -19.84 -6.28
C CYS A 227 -23.04 -19.84 -6.25
N PRO A 228 -23.71 -18.68 -6.23
CA PRO A 228 -25.17 -18.62 -6.23
C PRO A 228 -25.79 -19.13 -7.55
N ILE A 229 -25.02 -19.18 -8.64
CA ILE A 229 -25.47 -19.66 -9.96
C ILE A 229 -25.34 -21.18 -10.06
N SER A 230 -24.14 -21.73 -9.85
CA SER A 230 -23.90 -23.17 -10.02
C SER A 230 -24.16 -24.00 -8.78
N ARG A 231 -24.28 -23.36 -7.60
CA ARG A 231 -24.39 -24.02 -6.28
C ARG A 231 -23.21 -24.92 -5.91
N LEU A 232 -22.10 -24.79 -6.64
CA LEU A 232 -20.84 -25.48 -6.39
C LEU A 232 -19.83 -24.53 -5.72
N ILE A 233 -18.84 -25.10 -5.03
CA ILE A 233 -17.70 -24.33 -4.51
C ILE A 233 -17.04 -23.56 -5.67
N MET A 234 -16.83 -22.26 -5.47
CA MET A 234 -16.22 -21.40 -6.47
C MET A 234 -14.78 -21.84 -6.78
N LYS A 235 -14.36 -21.72 -8.05
CA LYS A 235 -12.97 -21.99 -8.48
C LYS A 235 -12.25 -20.70 -8.84
N ASN A 236 -12.94 -19.81 -9.57
CA ASN A 236 -12.41 -18.52 -10.00
C ASN A 236 -13.39 -17.42 -9.59
N PRO A 237 -13.33 -16.94 -8.34
CA PRO A 237 -14.31 -15.99 -7.84
C PRO A 237 -14.12 -14.61 -8.48
N ILE A 238 -15.22 -14.03 -8.93
CA ILE A 238 -15.31 -12.68 -9.48
C ILE A 238 -16.40 -11.91 -8.75
N ARG A 239 -16.12 -10.66 -8.41
CA ARG A 239 -17.01 -9.77 -7.66
C ARG A 239 -17.57 -8.69 -8.57
N ASN A 240 -18.85 -8.41 -8.41
CA ASN A 240 -19.48 -7.25 -9.01
C ASN A 240 -19.25 -6.01 -8.12
N ASN A 241 -18.54 -5.00 -8.62
CA ASN A 241 -18.26 -3.77 -7.86
C ASN A 241 -19.50 -2.91 -7.58
N VAL A 242 -20.60 -3.09 -8.31
CA VAL A 242 -21.84 -2.32 -8.12
C VAL A 242 -22.64 -2.79 -6.90
N CYS A 243 -22.67 -4.09 -6.64
CA CYS A 243 -23.49 -4.68 -5.56
C CYS A 243 -22.70 -5.50 -4.54
N GLY A 244 -21.45 -5.83 -4.83
CA GLY A 244 -20.54 -6.54 -3.93
C GLY A 244 -20.67 -8.06 -3.93
N HIS A 245 -21.64 -8.65 -4.64
CA HIS A 245 -21.82 -10.11 -4.72
C HIS A 245 -20.75 -10.79 -5.58
N THR A 246 -20.47 -12.05 -5.24
CA THR A 246 -19.37 -12.84 -5.81
C THR A 246 -19.87 -14.12 -6.47
N TYR A 247 -19.30 -14.45 -7.62
CA TYR A 247 -19.69 -15.59 -8.45
C TYR A 247 -18.48 -16.35 -8.94
N ASP A 248 -18.67 -17.60 -9.36
CA ASP A 248 -17.66 -18.28 -10.16
C ASP A 248 -17.66 -17.75 -11.60
N LYS A 249 -16.47 -17.43 -12.13
CA LYS A 249 -16.28 -16.86 -13.47
C LYS A 249 -16.88 -17.70 -14.59
N ALA A 250 -16.75 -19.03 -14.53
CA ALA A 250 -17.30 -19.90 -15.56
C ALA A 250 -18.83 -19.97 -15.47
N SER A 251 -19.37 -19.92 -14.24
CA SER A 251 -20.81 -19.90 -14.02
C SER A 251 -21.45 -18.60 -14.52
N LEU A 252 -20.82 -17.45 -14.25
CA LEU A 252 -21.31 -16.16 -14.72
C LEU A 252 -21.18 -16.00 -16.24
N ALA A 253 -20.17 -16.60 -16.86
CA ALA A 253 -20.01 -16.57 -18.32
C ALA A 253 -21.20 -17.22 -19.06
N ASN A 254 -21.86 -18.20 -18.44
CA ASN A 254 -23.05 -18.86 -18.96
C ASN A 254 -24.36 -18.17 -18.54
N TYR A 255 -24.28 -17.17 -17.68
CA TYR A 255 -25.43 -16.42 -17.19
C TYR A 255 -25.86 -15.38 -18.23
N ARG A 256 -27.09 -15.50 -18.74
CA ARG A 256 -27.57 -14.74 -19.91
C ARG A 256 -28.16 -13.37 -19.57
N SER A 257 -28.33 -13.05 -18.30
CA SER A 257 -28.86 -11.74 -17.87
C SER A 257 -27.72 -10.78 -17.53
N THR A 258 -27.98 -9.49 -17.73
CA THR A 258 -27.11 -8.39 -17.30
C THR A 258 -27.43 -7.93 -15.87
N GLU A 259 -28.29 -8.65 -15.17
CA GLU A 259 -28.70 -8.38 -13.79
C GLU A 259 -27.97 -9.29 -12.81
N CYS A 260 -27.69 -8.78 -11.62
CA CYS A 260 -27.11 -9.54 -10.53
C CYS A 260 -28.03 -10.75 -10.18
N PRO A 261 -27.53 -12.00 -10.23
CA PRO A 261 -28.32 -13.18 -9.86
C PRO A 261 -28.89 -13.17 -8.43
N GLU A 262 -28.28 -12.38 -7.53
CA GLU A 262 -28.68 -12.30 -6.12
C GLU A 262 -29.62 -11.13 -5.82
N CYS A 263 -29.43 -9.96 -6.45
CA CYS A 263 -30.15 -8.74 -6.09
C CYS A 263 -30.76 -7.97 -7.27
N GLY A 264 -30.67 -8.47 -8.49
CA GLY A 264 -31.30 -7.87 -9.67
C GLY A 264 -30.65 -6.58 -10.20
N ARG A 265 -29.63 -6.02 -9.53
CA ARG A 265 -28.95 -4.82 -10.03
C ARG A 265 -28.23 -5.09 -11.35
N THR A 266 -28.42 -4.23 -12.33
CA THR A 266 -27.72 -4.31 -13.60
C THR A 266 -26.23 -4.02 -13.44
N PHE A 267 -25.40 -4.75 -14.19
CA PHE A 267 -23.95 -4.55 -14.23
C PHE A 267 -23.41 -4.82 -15.63
N SER A 268 -22.23 -4.27 -15.91
CA SER A 268 -21.48 -4.46 -17.14
C SER A 268 -20.25 -5.33 -16.89
N LYS A 269 -19.65 -5.86 -17.97
CA LYS A 269 -18.43 -6.67 -17.85
C LYS A 269 -17.25 -5.91 -17.21
N THR A 270 -17.23 -4.59 -17.30
CA THR A 270 -16.19 -3.74 -16.68
C THR A 270 -16.38 -3.59 -15.17
N ASP A 271 -17.59 -3.85 -14.65
CA ASP A 271 -17.87 -3.82 -13.22
C ASP A 271 -17.43 -5.10 -12.49
N LEU A 272 -17.06 -6.13 -13.25
CA LEU A 272 -16.60 -7.42 -12.74
C LEU A 272 -15.09 -7.41 -12.53
N VAL A 273 -14.67 -7.66 -11.30
CA VAL A 273 -13.26 -7.75 -10.92
C VAL A 273 -12.97 -9.09 -10.25
N GLU A 274 -11.71 -9.52 -10.23
CA GLU A 274 -11.31 -10.71 -9.48
C GLU A 274 -11.53 -10.47 -7.98
N ASP A 275 -12.17 -11.44 -7.30
CA ASP A 275 -12.36 -11.36 -5.86
C ASP A 275 -11.18 -11.99 -5.14
N THR A 276 -10.16 -11.17 -4.86
CA THR A 276 -8.94 -11.63 -4.20
C THR A 276 -9.19 -12.16 -2.79
N LEU A 277 -10.17 -11.61 -2.05
CA LEU A 277 -10.49 -12.08 -0.69
C LEU A 277 -11.18 -13.44 -0.74
N MET A 278 -12.16 -13.62 -1.62
CA MET A 278 -12.80 -14.93 -1.81
C MET A 278 -11.81 -15.98 -2.30
N LYS A 279 -10.86 -15.61 -3.16
CA LYS A 279 -9.79 -16.51 -3.61
C LYS A 279 -8.92 -17.01 -2.45
N ILE A 280 -8.56 -16.13 -1.52
CA ILE A 280 -7.81 -16.52 -0.30
C ILE A 280 -8.67 -17.42 0.59
N ARG A 281 -9.97 -17.10 0.76
CA ARG A 281 -10.90 -17.97 1.50
C ARG A 281 -10.96 -19.38 0.92
N LEU A 282 -11.07 -19.50 -0.40
CA LEU A 282 -11.12 -20.81 -1.07
C LEU A 282 -9.81 -21.59 -0.90
N ALA A 283 -8.66 -20.92 -0.92
CA ALA A 283 -7.37 -21.55 -0.65
C ALA A 283 -7.29 -22.10 0.78
N GLY A 284 -7.62 -21.28 1.79
CA GLY A 284 -7.68 -21.72 3.18
C GLY A 284 -8.73 -22.81 3.43
N TYR A 285 -9.90 -22.70 2.80
CA TYR A 285 -10.95 -23.71 2.89
C TYR A 285 -10.51 -25.07 2.33
N LYS A 286 -9.73 -25.06 1.24
CA LYS A 286 -9.16 -26.29 0.65
C LYS A 286 -8.08 -26.89 1.55
N ARG A 287 -7.23 -26.07 2.18
CA ARG A 287 -6.27 -26.53 3.19
C ARG A 287 -6.98 -27.25 4.34
N ASP A 288 -8.11 -26.70 4.77
CA ASP A 288 -8.90 -27.19 5.89
C ASP A 288 -9.84 -28.36 5.51
N GLU A 289 -9.67 -29.00 4.35
CA GLU A 289 -10.53 -30.12 3.88
C GLU A 289 -10.51 -31.31 4.86
N LYS A 290 -9.33 -31.68 5.36
CA LYS A 290 -9.18 -32.74 6.38
C LYS A 290 -9.98 -32.45 7.66
N LEU A 291 -10.04 -31.19 8.09
CA LEU A 291 -10.83 -30.78 9.26
C LEU A 291 -12.33 -30.99 9.02
N GLN A 292 -12.79 -30.66 7.82
CA GLN A 292 -14.20 -30.81 7.45
C GLN A 292 -14.61 -32.28 7.43
N GLU A 293 -13.72 -33.17 6.99
CA GLU A 293 -13.95 -34.61 7.01
C GLU A 293 -14.08 -35.14 8.44
N LEU A 294 -13.18 -34.75 9.34
CA LEU A 294 -13.26 -35.11 10.76
C LEU A 294 -14.55 -34.61 11.43
N GLN A 295 -14.97 -33.38 11.13
CA GLN A 295 -16.21 -32.81 11.67
C GLN A 295 -17.46 -33.51 11.14
N LYS A 296 -17.45 -33.98 9.88
CA LYS A 296 -18.55 -34.76 9.32
C LYS A 296 -18.64 -36.15 9.94
N SER A 297 -17.52 -36.86 10.08
CA SER A 297 -17.53 -38.20 10.68
C SER A 297 -18.03 -38.18 12.14
N ALA A 298 -17.61 -37.17 12.92
CA ALA A 298 -18.11 -37.01 14.28
C ALA A 298 -19.62 -36.75 14.35
N ALA A 299 -20.17 -35.99 13.39
CA ALA A 299 -21.61 -35.72 13.32
C ALA A 299 -22.41 -36.97 12.92
N ASP A 300 -21.90 -37.79 12.01
CA ASP A 300 -22.53 -39.04 11.60
C ASP A 300 -22.54 -40.07 12.75
N ASP A 301 -21.44 -40.18 13.50
CA ASP A 301 -21.32 -41.07 14.68
C ASP A 301 -22.31 -40.72 15.82
N ASP A 302 -22.71 -39.46 15.93
CA ASP A 302 -23.67 -39.00 16.93
C ASP A 302 -25.12 -39.20 16.47
N ILE A 303 -25.38 -39.19 15.16
CA ILE A 303 -26.69 -39.55 14.58
C ILE A 303 -26.98 -41.04 14.78
N ASP A 304 -25.97 -41.90 14.60
CA ASP A 304 -26.12 -43.36 14.77
C ASP A 304 -26.34 -43.81 16.23
N LYS A 305 -26.14 -42.92 17.20
CA LYS A 305 -26.37 -43.18 18.64
C LYS A 305 -27.74 -42.74 19.15
N LEU A 306 -28.56 -42.09 18.31
CA LEU A 306 -29.92 -41.61 18.64
C LEU A 306 -31.00 -42.59 18.19
#